data_AF-A0A6B2UL19-F1
#
_entry.id   AF-A0A6B2UL19-F1
#
_cell.length_a   1.000
_cell.length_b   1.000
_cell.length_c   1.000
_cell.angle_alpha   90.00
_cell.angle_beta   90.00
_cell.angle_gamma   90.00
#
_symmetry.space_group_name_H-M   'P 1'
#
loop_
_entity.id
_entity.type
_entity.pdbx_description
1 polymer ?
#
loop_
_entity_poly.entity_id
_entity_poly.type
_entity_poly.pdbx_seq_one_letter_code
_entity_poly.pdbx_strand_id
1 'polypeptide(L)'
;RAAAPPAARGEAPGPRAAVLSGPLGIGKTVLVEEAVAWARAGGTRVLRAEGSASEAGLAFASLHQLLRPVLGEVRALPARQRGALALALGLPQEEAPESADPLLTGTALLTLLSGLAAGRPLLLVLDDAQWCDRASLDALAFAVRRLAPAPESEPEPVGLVLATRAPAALPSFGRTTAHLPLAPLA
;
A
#
# COMPACT_ATOMS: atom_id res chain seq x y z
N ARG A 1 -9.82 -30.18 -0.21
CA ARG A 1 -8.35 -30.15 0.02
C ARG A 1 -7.71 -29.64 -1.26
N ALA A 2 -7.77 -28.34 -1.51
CA ALA A 2 -7.24 -27.73 -2.74
C ALA A 2 -5.73 -27.58 -2.60
N ALA A 3 -4.99 -28.05 -3.60
CA ALA A 3 -3.54 -28.05 -3.63
C ALA A 3 -3.02 -26.60 -3.75
N ALA A 4 -2.04 -26.25 -2.92
CA ALA A 4 -1.28 -25.01 -3.07
C ALA A 4 -0.52 -25.02 -4.42
N PRO A 5 -0.55 -23.93 -5.21
CA PRO A 5 0.22 -23.88 -6.45
C PRO A 5 1.73 -23.91 -6.13
N PRO A 6 2.55 -24.54 -6.99
CA PRO A 6 3.99 -24.63 -6.78
C PRO A 6 4.63 -23.25 -6.82
N ALA A 7 5.59 -23.02 -5.91
CA ALA A 7 6.39 -21.80 -5.87
C ALA A 7 7.07 -21.57 -7.23
N ALA A 8 6.65 -20.52 -7.94
CA ALA A 8 7.22 -20.12 -9.21
C ALA A 8 8.66 -19.63 -8.97
N ARG A 9 9.64 -20.50 -9.25
CA ARG A 9 11.04 -20.12 -9.44
C ARG A 9 11.19 -19.65 -10.88
N GLY A 10 11.42 -18.35 -11.08
CA GLY A 10 11.83 -17.78 -12.37
C GLY A 10 10.77 -17.07 -13.21
N GLU A 11 9.67 -16.57 -12.62
CA GLU A 11 8.84 -15.58 -13.30
C GLU A 11 9.49 -14.20 -13.21
N ALA A 12 9.45 -13.43 -14.31
CA ALA A 12 9.74 -12.00 -14.27
C ALA A 12 8.95 -11.39 -13.11
N PRO A 13 9.51 -10.43 -12.34
CA PRO A 13 8.84 -9.90 -11.17
C PRO A 13 7.45 -9.42 -11.56
N GLY A 14 6.44 -10.04 -10.95
CA GLY A 14 5.05 -9.71 -11.18
C GLY A 14 4.78 -8.23 -10.89
N PRO A 15 3.64 -7.69 -11.38
CA PRO A 15 3.28 -6.30 -11.16
C PRO A 15 3.25 -6.00 -9.65
N ARG A 16 3.92 -4.93 -9.23
CA ARG A 16 4.01 -4.51 -7.83
C ARG A 16 2.69 -3.98 -7.27
N ALA A 17 1.78 -3.58 -8.16
CA ALA A 17 0.44 -3.13 -7.81
C ALA A 17 -0.61 -3.92 -8.61
N ALA A 18 -1.68 -4.34 -7.94
CA ALA A 18 -2.84 -4.96 -8.54
C ALA A 18 -4.13 -4.24 -8.12
N VAL A 19 -5.00 -3.95 -9.09
CA VAL A 19 -6.31 -3.32 -8.87
C VAL A 19 -7.39 -4.35 -9.17
N LEU A 20 -8.11 -4.77 -8.14
CA LEU A 20 -9.31 -5.61 -8.23
C LEU A 20 -10.53 -4.70 -8.38
N SER A 21 -11.19 -4.73 -9.52
CA SER A 21 -12.38 -3.89 -9.77
C SER A 21 -13.61 -4.74 -10.05
N GLY A 22 -14.77 -4.31 -9.59
CA GLY A 22 -16.03 -5.01 -9.87
C GLY A 22 -17.16 -4.56 -8.96
N PRO A 23 -18.42 -4.88 -9.26
CA PRO A 23 -19.57 -4.38 -8.50
C PRO A 23 -19.58 -4.85 -7.04
N LEU A 24 -20.42 -4.22 -6.21
CA LEU A 24 -20.67 -4.67 -4.84
C LEU A 24 -21.17 -6.13 -4.86
N GLY A 25 -20.74 -6.94 -3.90
CA GLY A 25 -21.18 -8.34 -3.78
C GLY A 25 -20.49 -9.34 -4.70
N ILE A 26 -19.60 -8.90 -5.62
CA ILE A 26 -18.87 -9.80 -6.55
C ILE A 26 -17.79 -10.67 -5.88
N GLY A 27 -17.58 -10.52 -4.57
CA GLY A 27 -16.56 -11.28 -3.83
C GLY A 27 -15.15 -10.67 -3.80
N LYS A 28 -14.96 -9.40 -4.17
CA LYS A 28 -13.66 -8.69 -4.04
C LYS A 28 -13.04 -8.86 -2.65
N THR A 29 -13.82 -8.59 -1.60
CA THR A 29 -13.37 -8.71 -0.22
C THR A 29 -12.94 -10.13 0.10
N VAL A 30 -13.66 -11.15 -0.38
CA VAL A 30 -13.29 -12.56 -0.17
C VAL A 30 -11.94 -12.86 -0.83
N LEU A 31 -11.74 -12.44 -2.08
CA LEU A 31 -10.45 -12.63 -2.77
C LEU A 31 -9.30 -11.89 -2.07
N VAL A 32 -9.55 -10.67 -1.59
CA VAL A 32 -8.59 -9.88 -0.83
C VAL A 32 -8.25 -10.55 0.50
N GLU A 33 -9.23 -11.14 1.20
CA GLU A 33 -9.00 -11.92 2.42
C GLU A 33 -8.19 -13.18 2.14
N GLU A 34 -8.51 -13.95 1.11
CA GLU A 34 -7.76 -15.14 0.72
C GLU A 34 -6.31 -14.80 0.37
N ALA A 35 -6.08 -13.73 -0.40
CA ALA A 35 -4.74 -13.25 -0.73
C ALA A 35 -3.95 -12.85 0.53
N VAL A 36 -4.60 -12.20 1.50
CA VAL A 36 -3.97 -11.82 2.77
C VAL A 36 -3.71 -13.01 3.68
N ALA A 37 -4.63 -13.97 3.76
CA ALA A 37 -4.43 -15.21 4.50
C ALA A 37 -3.23 -15.99 3.94
N TRP A 38 -3.15 -16.11 2.61
CA TRP A 38 -2.02 -16.73 1.92
C TRP A 38 -0.71 -15.99 2.17
N ALA A 39 -0.69 -14.65 2.03
CA ALA A 39 0.49 -13.83 2.28
C ALA A 39 1.00 -14.00 3.72
N ARG A 40 0.09 -13.95 4.72
CA ARG A 40 0.42 -14.14 6.14
C ARG A 40 0.98 -15.54 6.40
N ALA A 41 0.40 -16.58 5.81
CA ALA A 41 0.90 -17.95 5.92
C ALA A 41 2.33 -18.09 5.37
N GLY A 42 2.69 -17.30 4.36
CA GLY A 42 4.06 -17.18 3.83
C GLY A 42 4.99 -16.26 4.63
N GLY A 43 4.58 -15.73 5.78
CA GLY A 43 5.40 -14.84 6.62
C GLY A 43 5.41 -13.37 6.19
N THR A 44 4.58 -12.99 5.21
CA THR A 44 4.43 -11.59 4.74
C THR A 44 3.77 -10.73 5.81
N ARG A 45 4.32 -9.54 6.06
CA ARG A 45 3.66 -8.50 6.85
C ARG A 45 2.56 -7.87 6.00
N VAL A 46 1.34 -7.79 6.53
CA VAL A 46 0.21 -7.16 5.83
C VAL A 46 -0.21 -5.90 6.58
N LEU A 47 -0.23 -4.77 5.88
CA LEU A 47 -0.81 -3.51 6.33
C LEU A 47 -2.06 -3.21 5.50
N ARG A 48 -3.13 -2.77 6.16
CA ARG A 48 -4.41 -2.52 5.48
C ARG A 48 -5.05 -1.20 5.88
N ALA A 49 -5.75 -0.60 4.92
CA ALA A 49 -6.70 0.48 5.14
C ALA A 49 -7.94 0.27 4.26
N GLU A 50 -9.04 0.91 4.63
CA GLU A 50 -10.33 0.87 3.94
C GLU A 50 -10.77 2.30 3.68
N GLY A 51 -11.03 2.63 2.43
CA GLY A 51 -11.52 3.95 2.05
C GLY A 51 -12.91 4.19 2.63
N SER A 52 -13.12 5.36 3.22
CA SER A 52 -14.40 5.80 3.74
C SER A 52 -14.85 7.06 3.02
N ALA A 53 -16.09 7.05 2.49
CA ALA A 53 -16.64 8.20 1.78
C ALA A 53 -16.67 9.47 2.67
N SER A 54 -16.83 9.32 3.98
CA SER A 54 -16.80 10.42 4.95
C SER A 54 -15.40 10.98 5.20
N GLU A 55 -14.35 10.22 4.88
CA GLU A 55 -12.94 10.59 5.11
C GLU A 55 -12.20 10.90 3.80
N ALA A 56 -12.85 10.81 2.64
CA ALA A 56 -12.23 11.09 1.33
C ALA A 56 -11.65 12.52 1.23
N GLY A 57 -12.18 13.47 1.99
CA GLY A 57 -11.66 14.84 2.11
C GLY A 57 -10.66 15.06 3.25
N LEU A 58 -10.43 14.07 4.11
CA LEU A 58 -9.52 14.15 5.25
C LEU A 58 -8.13 13.67 4.82
N ALA A 59 -7.24 14.62 4.54
CA ALA A 59 -5.89 14.31 4.06
C ALA A 59 -5.16 13.34 4.99
N PHE A 60 -4.54 12.33 4.40
CA PHE A 60 -3.76 11.28 5.05
C PHE A 60 -4.54 10.32 5.98
N ALA A 61 -5.88 10.35 5.98
CA ALA A 61 -6.69 9.44 6.80
C ALA A 61 -6.42 7.95 6.47
N SER A 62 -6.39 7.61 5.17
CA SER A 62 -6.15 6.24 4.71
C SER A 62 -4.73 5.78 5.05
N LEU A 63 -3.75 6.67 4.87
CA LEU A 63 -2.34 6.40 5.21
C LEU A 63 -2.16 6.23 6.72
N HIS A 64 -2.85 7.01 7.54
CA HIS A 64 -2.88 6.83 8.99
C HIS A 64 -3.42 5.47 9.37
N GLN A 65 -4.57 5.06 8.84
CA GLN A 65 -5.11 3.72 9.07
C GLN A 65 -4.13 2.62 8.63
N LEU A 66 -3.48 2.78 7.48
CA LEU A 66 -2.54 1.82 6.92
C LEU A 66 -1.30 1.63 7.80
N LEU A 67 -0.74 2.74 8.30
CA LEU A 67 0.52 2.75 9.06
C LEU A 67 0.34 2.58 10.57
N ARG A 68 -0.91 2.61 11.08
CA ARG A 68 -1.23 2.40 12.51
C ARG A 68 -0.49 1.23 13.17
N PRO A 69 -0.37 0.04 12.54
CA PRO A 69 0.34 -1.10 13.13
C PRO A 69 1.86 -0.92 13.26
N VAL A 70 2.43 0.08 12.59
CA VAL A 70 3.88 0.31 12.47
C VAL A 70 4.29 1.73 12.84
N LEU A 71 3.45 2.49 13.56
CA LEU A 71 3.79 3.86 13.98
C LEU A 71 5.07 3.94 14.83
N GLY A 72 5.40 2.86 15.56
CA GLY A 72 6.67 2.77 16.29
C GLY A 72 7.91 2.87 15.40
N GLU A 73 7.82 2.36 14.17
CA GLU A 73 8.91 2.31 13.19
C GLU A 73 9.17 3.69 12.56
N VAL A 74 8.19 4.59 12.59
CA VAL A 74 8.34 5.99 12.16
C VAL A 74 9.45 6.68 12.97
N ARG A 75 9.70 6.25 14.21
CA ARG A 75 10.74 6.81 15.07
C ARG A 75 12.16 6.54 14.56
N ALA A 76 12.35 5.46 13.80
CA ALA A 76 13.63 5.07 13.22
C ALA A 76 13.98 5.84 11.94
N LEU A 77 13.05 6.62 11.39
CA LEU A 77 13.31 7.46 10.23
C LEU A 77 14.26 8.62 10.57
N PRO A 78 15.06 9.10 9.58
CA PRO A 78 15.80 10.35 9.71
C PRO A 78 14.90 11.48 10.19
N ALA A 79 15.42 12.36 11.06
CA ALA A 79 14.62 13.36 11.78
C ALA A 79 13.68 14.18 10.88
N ARG A 80 14.17 14.63 9.72
CA ARG A 80 13.37 15.39 8.75
C ARG A 80 12.22 14.57 8.14
N GLN A 81 12.46 13.30 7.83
CA GLN A 81 11.44 12.39 7.29
C GLN A 81 10.42 11.99 8.36
N ARG A 82 10.90 11.71 9.58
CA ARG A 82 10.06 11.47 10.75
C ARG A 82 9.12 12.65 11.00
N GLY A 83 9.64 13.88 10.93
CA GLY A 83 8.89 15.14 10.97
C GLY A 83 7.70 15.14 10.02
N ALA A 84 7.98 15.09 8.72
CA ALA A 84 6.95 15.12 7.68
C ALA A 84 5.90 14.02 7.83
N LEU A 85 6.32 12.77 8.08
CA LEU A 85 5.37 11.67 8.18
C LEU A 85 4.51 11.77 9.44
N ALA A 86 5.08 12.16 10.59
CA ALA A 86 4.29 12.35 11.79
C ALA A 86 3.32 13.54 11.70
N LEU A 87 3.70 14.64 11.04
CA LEU A 87 2.77 15.73 10.74
C LEU A 87 1.60 15.24 9.87
N ALA A 88 1.88 14.51 8.79
CA ALA A 88 0.86 13.92 7.92
C ALA A 88 -0.07 12.97 8.69
N LEU A 89 0.46 12.24 9.66
CA LEU A 89 -0.28 11.26 10.47
C LEU A 89 -0.92 11.87 11.73
N GLY A 90 -0.79 13.18 11.97
CA GLY A 90 -1.32 13.85 13.17
C GLY A 90 -0.67 13.38 14.48
N LEU A 91 0.58 12.92 14.44
CA LEU A 91 1.31 12.44 15.61
C LEU A 91 1.96 13.61 16.37
N PRO A 92 2.08 13.54 17.71
CA PRO A 92 2.76 14.56 18.50
C PRO A 92 4.21 14.76 18.06
N GLN A 93 4.64 16.03 17.92
CA GLN A 93 6.02 16.41 17.60
C GLN A 93 6.46 17.60 18.44
N GLU A 94 7.75 17.67 18.78
CA GLU A 94 8.33 18.80 19.50
C GLU A 94 8.52 20.03 18.59
N GLU A 95 8.94 19.80 17.34
CA GLU A 95 9.06 20.82 16.30
C GLU A 95 8.40 20.28 15.02
N ALA A 96 7.23 20.81 14.67
CA ALA A 96 6.51 20.44 13.46
C ALA A 96 6.58 21.58 12.43
N PRO A 97 6.80 21.28 11.14
CA PRO A 97 6.57 22.27 10.10
C PRO A 97 5.08 22.67 10.05
N GLU A 98 4.79 23.87 9.56
CA GLU A 98 3.41 24.40 9.47
C GLU A 98 2.52 23.60 8.50
N SER A 99 3.12 22.87 7.56
CA SER A 99 2.41 22.06 6.58
C SER A 99 3.22 20.84 6.13
N ALA A 100 2.51 19.81 5.69
CA ALA A 100 3.14 18.60 5.16
C ALA A 100 3.65 18.85 3.73
N ASP A 101 4.95 18.66 3.52
CA ASP A 101 5.56 18.64 2.19
C ASP A 101 5.26 17.27 1.52
N PRO A 102 4.54 17.24 0.37
CA PRO A 102 4.19 15.99 -0.30
C PRO A 102 5.41 15.16 -0.75
N LEU A 103 6.48 15.82 -1.20
CA LEU A 103 7.70 15.15 -1.65
C LEU A 103 8.41 14.50 -0.46
N LEU A 104 8.54 15.23 0.64
CA LEU A 104 9.18 14.73 1.84
C LEU A 104 8.34 13.64 2.51
N THR A 105 7.01 13.77 2.52
CA THR A 105 6.08 12.74 3.04
C THR A 105 6.18 11.46 2.22
N GLY A 106 6.17 11.56 0.89
CA GLY A 106 6.36 10.41 0.00
C GLY A 106 7.74 9.76 0.17
N THR A 107 8.79 10.56 0.40
CA THR A 107 10.15 10.06 0.67
C THR A 107 10.23 9.35 2.01
N ALA A 108 9.62 9.91 3.06
CA ALA A 108 9.56 9.28 4.37
C ALA A 108 8.80 7.95 4.34
N LEU A 109 7.67 7.91 3.60
CA LEU A 109 6.92 6.69 3.37
C LEU A 109 7.75 5.64 2.62
N LEU A 110 8.45 6.03 1.55
CA LEU A 110 9.36 5.15 0.82
C LEU A 110 10.38 4.51 1.77
N THR A 111 11.14 5.32 2.52
CA THR A 111 12.15 4.84 3.47
C THR A 111 11.54 3.87 4.49
N LEU A 112 10.36 4.19 5.03
CA LEU A 112 9.66 3.33 5.97
C LEU A 112 9.29 1.98 5.36
N LEU A 113 8.68 1.99 4.17
CA LEU A 113 8.27 0.76 3.47
C LEU A 113 9.48 -0.11 3.13
N SER A 114 10.58 0.49 2.64
CA SER A 114 11.83 -0.21 2.38
C SER A 114 12.41 -0.85 3.65
N GLY A 115 12.46 -0.11 4.76
CA GLY A 115 12.92 -0.63 6.06
C GLY A 115 12.04 -1.78 6.58
N LEU A 116 10.72 -1.66 6.43
CA LEU A 116 9.78 -2.73 6.80
C LEU A 116 9.95 -3.99 5.95
N ALA A 117 10.24 -3.81 4.66
CA ALA A 117 10.41 -4.88 3.68
C ALA A 117 11.76 -5.60 3.79
N ALA A 118 12.79 -4.92 4.33
CA ALA A 118 14.12 -5.51 4.55
C ALA A 118 14.09 -6.71 5.51
N GLY A 119 13.16 -6.73 6.48
CA GLY A 119 13.04 -7.85 7.42
C GLY A 119 12.19 -9.02 6.90
N ARG A 120 11.13 -8.72 6.13
CA ARG A 120 10.22 -9.70 5.54
C ARG A 120 9.35 -9.04 4.46
N PRO A 121 8.80 -9.80 3.50
CA PRO A 121 7.87 -9.28 2.50
C PRO A 121 6.74 -8.44 3.11
N LEU A 122 6.35 -7.39 2.39
CA LEU A 122 5.31 -6.44 2.79
C LEU A 122 4.20 -6.41 1.75
N LEU A 123 2.96 -6.60 2.19
CA LEU A 123 1.76 -6.43 1.38
C LEU A 123 0.94 -5.28 1.95
N LEU A 124 0.69 -4.28 1.11
CA LEU A 124 -0.22 -3.17 1.38
C LEU A 124 -1.56 -3.49 0.73
N VAL A 125 -2.65 -3.28 1.46
CA VAL A 125 -4.02 -3.48 0.94
C VAL A 125 -4.84 -2.23 1.19
N LEU A 126 -5.48 -1.73 0.14
CA LEU A 126 -6.46 -0.66 0.21
C LEU A 126 -7.82 -1.19 -0.28
N ASP A 127 -8.74 -1.41 0.64
CA ASP A 127 -10.13 -1.71 0.30
C ASP A 127 -10.91 -0.44 0.00
N ASP A 128 -11.91 -0.54 -0.88
CA ASP A 128 -12.71 0.59 -1.35
C ASP A 128 -11.86 1.83 -1.71
N ALA A 129 -10.77 1.61 -2.45
CA ALA A 129 -9.75 2.61 -2.75
C ALA A 129 -10.29 3.84 -3.51
N GLN A 130 -11.48 3.75 -4.11
CA GLN A 130 -12.19 4.91 -4.67
C GLN A 130 -12.56 5.99 -3.63
N TRP A 131 -12.59 5.64 -2.35
CA TRP A 131 -12.92 6.52 -1.23
C TRP A 131 -11.73 6.87 -0.35
N CYS A 132 -10.54 6.35 -0.67
CA CYS A 132 -9.33 6.81 -0.01
C CYS A 132 -9.06 8.29 -0.36
N ASP A 133 -8.59 9.03 0.63
CA ASP A 133 -8.19 10.42 0.43
C ASP A 133 -7.03 10.53 -0.57
N ARG A 134 -7.04 11.62 -1.35
CA ARG A 134 -6.10 11.80 -2.45
C ARG A 134 -4.65 11.90 -1.98
N ALA A 135 -4.41 12.53 -0.84
CA ALA A 135 -3.05 12.73 -0.30
C ALA A 135 -2.39 11.39 0.06
N SER A 136 -3.14 10.45 0.65
CA SER A 136 -2.69 9.09 0.91
C SER A 136 -2.36 8.33 -0.37
N LEU A 137 -3.24 8.38 -1.37
CA LEU A 137 -3.04 7.69 -2.65
C LEU A 137 -1.81 8.23 -3.37
N ASP A 138 -1.61 9.55 -3.39
CA ASP A 138 -0.46 10.19 -4.05
C ASP A 138 0.85 9.85 -3.32
N ALA A 139 0.88 9.83 -1.98
CA ALA A 139 2.04 9.43 -1.20
C ALA A 139 2.41 7.95 -1.45
N LEU A 140 1.42 7.05 -1.44
CA LEU A 140 1.64 5.64 -1.75
C LEU A 140 2.13 5.45 -3.18
N ALA A 141 1.51 6.13 -4.15
CA ALA A 141 1.92 6.06 -5.54
C ALA A 141 3.35 6.61 -5.72
N PHE A 142 3.72 7.67 -5.01
CA PHE A 142 5.09 8.17 -4.98
C PHE A 142 6.08 7.11 -4.50
N ALA A 143 5.78 6.45 -3.39
CA ALA A 143 6.66 5.46 -2.77
C ALA A 143 6.75 4.20 -3.64
N VAL A 144 5.61 3.60 -4.01
CA VAL A 144 5.59 2.33 -4.78
C VAL A 144 6.28 2.47 -6.14
N ARG A 145 6.15 3.62 -6.82
CA ARG A 145 6.89 3.89 -8.07
C ARG A 145 8.41 3.88 -7.90
N ARG A 146 8.91 4.18 -6.70
CA ARG A 146 10.35 4.32 -6.40
C ARG A 146 10.97 3.09 -5.74
N LEU A 147 10.17 2.13 -5.30
CA LEU A 147 10.61 0.79 -4.86
C LEU A 147 11.11 -0.09 -6.02
N ALA A 148 11.43 0.49 -7.18
CA ALA A 148 11.86 -0.24 -8.36
C ALA A 148 13.20 -0.94 -8.09
N PRO A 149 13.40 -2.18 -8.62
CA PRO A 149 14.67 -2.86 -8.47
C PRO A 149 15.78 -1.98 -9.06
N ALA A 150 16.79 -1.65 -8.25
CA ALA A 150 18.07 -1.29 -8.82
C ALA A 150 18.58 -2.54 -9.58
N PRO A 151 19.20 -2.39 -10.76
CA PRO A 151 19.64 -3.52 -11.57
C PRO A 151 20.61 -4.48 -10.85
N GLU A 152 21.14 -4.07 -9.70
CA GLU A 152 22.12 -4.79 -8.88
C GLU A 152 21.57 -5.24 -7.51
N SER A 153 20.34 -4.87 -7.15
CA SER A 153 19.74 -5.17 -5.85
C SER A 153 18.58 -6.15 -5.98
N GLU A 154 18.45 -7.08 -5.01
CA GLU A 154 17.24 -7.90 -4.91
C GLU A 154 16.00 -6.98 -4.82
N PRO A 155 14.92 -7.28 -5.56
CA PRO A 155 13.73 -6.45 -5.55
C PRO A 155 13.16 -6.39 -4.14
N GLU A 156 12.97 -5.19 -3.61
CA GLU A 156 12.29 -5.02 -2.32
C GLU A 156 10.90 -5.68 -2.40
N PRO A 157 10.57 -6.64 -1.52
CA PRO A 157 9.37 -7.46 -1.64
C PRO A 157 8.12 -6.73 -1.14
N VAL A 158 7.82 -5.58 -1.74
CA VAL A 158 6.62 -4.77 -1.47
C VAL A 158 5.60 -4.95 -2.59
N GLY A 159 4.41 -5.44 -2.21
CA GLY A 159 3.23 -5.52 -3.07
C GLY A 159 2.11 -4.60 -2.59
N LEU A 160 1.28 -4.13 -3.53
CA LEU A 160 0.11 -3.30 -3.28
C LEU A 160 -1.13 -3.93 -3.95
N VAL A 161 -2.20 -4.12 -3.19
CA VAL A 161 -3.52 -4.53 -3.70
C VAL A 161 -4.51 -3.42 -3.41
N LEU A 162 -5.24 -2.98 -4.44
CA LEU A 162 -6.33 -2.03 -4.33
C LEU A 162 -7.64 -2.70 -4.76
N ALA A 163 -8.68 -2.61 -3.96
CA ALA A 163 -10.02 -3.06 -4.35
C ALA A 163 -10.91 -1.86 -4.64
N THR A 164 -11.63 -1.89 -5.76
CA THR A 164 -12.57 -0.83 -6.15
C THR A 164 -13.92 -1.36 -6.63
N ARG A 165 -14.99 -0.58 -6.40
CA ARG A 165 -16.35 -0.95 -6.83
C ARG A 165 -16.64 -0.73 -8.32
N ALA A 166 -15.86 0.15 -8.93
CA ALA A 166 -15.91 0.49 -10.35
C ALA A 166 -14.49 0.88 -10.80
N PRO A 167 -14.22 1.01 -12.11
CA PRO A 167 -12.99 1.64 -12.56
C PRO A 167 -12.88 3.04 -11.92
N ALA A 168 -11.92 3.20 -11.01
CA ALA A 168 -11.66 4.47 -10.34
C ALA A 168 -10.41 5.12 -10.97
N ALA A 169 -10.41 6.46 -11.04
CA ALA A 169 -9.24 7.23 -11.47
C ALA A 169 -8.18 7.23 -10.36
N LEU A 170 -7.52 6.09 -10.18
CA LEU A 170 -6.41 5.92 -9.26
C LEU A 170 -5.11 6.48 -9.86
N PRO A 171 -4.16 6.98 -9.05
CA PRO A 171 -2.85 7.36 -9.55
C PRO A 171 -2.09 6.14 -10.08
N SER A 172 -1.11 6.36 -10.95
CA SER A 172 -0.22 5.28 -11.39
C SER A 172 0.73 4.86 -10.26
N PHE A 173 0.68 3.60 -9.84
CA PHE A 173 1.52 3.03 -8.78
C PHE A 173 2.83 2.41 -9.29
N GLY A 174 3.13 2.51 -10.59
CA GLY A 174 4.30 1.86 -11.17
C GLY A 174 4.22 1.76 -12.68
N ARG A 175 5.31 1.27 -13.29
CA ARG A 175 5.34 0.95 -14.73
C ARG A 175 4.34 -0.14 -15.12
N THR A 176 4.07 -1.07 -14.20
CA THR A 176 3.12 -2.17 -14.40
C THR A 176 2.16 -2.22 -13.20
N THR A 177 0.90 -1.84 -13.44
CA THR A 177 -0.21 -2.10 -12.51
C THR A 177 -1.10 -3.13 -13.18
N ALA A 178 -1.31 -4.28 -12.55
CA ALA A 178 -2.28 -5.26 -13.04
C ALA A 178 -3.69 -4.77 -12.76
N HIS A 179 -4.55 -4.73 -13.77
CA HIS A 179 -5.97 -4.47 -13.60
C HIS A 179 -6.73 -5.79 -13.76
N LEU A 180 -7.44 -6.19 -12.71
CA LEU A 180 -8.15 -7.46 -12.59
C LEU A 180 -9.65 -7.17 -12.42
N PRO A 181 -10.39 -6.96 -13.52
CA PRO A 181 -11.83 -6.82 -13.45
C PRO A 181 -12.46 -8.17 -13.09
N LEU A 182 -13.26 -8.19 -12.03
CA LEU A 182 -14.02 -9.36 -11.61
C LEU A 182 -15.37 -9.37 -12.31
N ALA A 183 -15.62 -10.44 -13.05
CA ALA A 183 -16.92 -10.75 -13.63
C ALA A 183 -17.70 -11.71 -12.71
N PRO A 184 -19.05 -11.76 -12.78
CA PRO A 184 -19.84 -12.76 -12.08
C PRO A 184 -19.38 -14.16 -12.46
N LEU A 185 -19.30 -15.06 -11.47
CA LEU A 185 -19.12 -16.49 -11.74
C LEU A 185 -20.41 -16.96 -12.43
N ALA A 186 -20.29 -17.37 -13.69
CA ALA A 186 -21.39 -17.92 -14.48
C ALA A 186 -21.81 -19.31 -13.99
#